data_AF-A0AAP9U805-F1
#
_entry.id   AF-A0AAP9U805-F1
#
_cell.length_a   1.000
_cell.length_b   1.000
_cell.length_c   1.000
_cell.angle_alpha   90.00
_cell.angle_beta   90.00
_cell.angle_gamma   90.00
#
_symmetry.space_group_name_H-M   'P 1'
#
loop_
_entity.id
_entity.type
_entity.pdbx_description
1 polymer ?
#
loop_
_entity_poly.entity_id
_entity_poly.type
_entity_poly.pdbx_seq_one_letter_code
_entity_poly.pdbx_strand_id
1 'polypeptide(L)'
;MDNLRDIHRVISSQLASWRYFLLMALPPLFIAALCPVSWVRFSVGLALMLLGYYCWRMFLDEKLFALLSEGVDISDVDRGVALLWKKEGCEKREWESRIRGTGRLVRRAGVLLVMVWAMSLIVMWCDKL
;
A
#
# COMPACT_ATOMS: atom_id res chain seq x y z
N MET A 1 20.89 -11.59 17.00
CA MET A 1 19.61 -12.10 16.46
C MET A 1 18.40 -11.30 16.92
N ASP A 2 18.44 -10.65 18.09
CA ASP A 2 17.28 -9.88 18.60
C ASP A 2 16.99 -8.61 17.81
N ASN A 3 18.03 -7.87 17.39
CA ASN A 3 17.88 -6.67 16.56
C ASN A 3 17.15 -6.93 15.23
N LEU A 4 17.35 -8.11 14.60
CA LEU A 4 16.69 -8.44 13.33
C LEU A 4 15.19 -8.73 13.51
N ARG A 5 14.82 -9.39 14.61
CA ARG A 5 13.41 -9.64 14.97
C ARG A 5 12.70 -8.35 15.37
N ASP A 6 13.39 -7.45 16.05
CA ASP A 6 12.82 -6.15 16.45
C ASP A 6 12.57 -5.26 15.23
N ILE A 7 13.54 -5.16 14.32
CA ILE A 7 13.38 -4.44 13.03
C ILE A 7 12.21 -5.04 12.24
N HIS A 8 12.10 -6.37 12.21
CA HIS A 8 11.00 -7.04 11.52
C HIS A 8 9.62 -6.67 12.10
N ARG A 9 9.47 -6.65 13.42
CA ARG A 9 8.22 -6.26 14.10
C ARG A 9 7.82 -4.83 13.77
N VAL A 10 8.79 -3.89 13.76
CA VAL A 10 8.53 -2.50 13.40
C VAL A 10 8.06 -2.39 11.95
N ILE A 11 8.72 -3.08 11.02
CA ILE A 11 8.33 -3.09 9.60
C ILE A 11 6.93 -3.66 9.44
N SER A 12 6.67 -4.86 9.98
CA SER A 12 5.36 -5.51 9.90
C SER A 12 4.24 -4.62 10.44
N SER A 13 4.47 -3.94 11.58
CA SER A 13 3.53 -2.97 12.13
C SER A 13 3.27 -1.79 11.19
N GLN A 14 4.30 -1.28 10.49
CA GLN A 14 4.13 -0.20 9.53
C GLN A 14 3.40 -0.67 8.26
N LEU A 15 3.60 -1.91 7.83
CA LEU A 15 2.86 -2.44 6.69
C LEU A 15 1.39 -2.66 7.03
N ALA A 16 1.08 -3.16 8.22
CA ALA A 16 -0.28 -3.33 8.73
C ALA A 16 -1.10 -2.01 8.76
N SER A 17 -0.44 -0.86 8.57
CA SER A 17 -1.10 0.43 8.37
C SER A 17 -2.03 0.48 7.15
N TRP A 18 -1.92 -0.47 6.21
CA TRP A 18 -2.82 -0.59 5.04
C TRP A 18 -4.30 -0.62 5.41
N ARG A 19 -4.65 -1.19 6.58
CA ARG A 19 -6.03 -1.23 7.11
C ARG A 19 -6.54 0.17 7.41
N TYR A 20 -5.70 1.01 8.02
CA TYR A 20 -6.03 2.38 8.32
C TYR A 20 -6.14 3.21 7.05
N PHE A 21 -5.26 3.02 6.07
CA PHE A 21 -5.36 3.69 4.77
C PHE A 21 -6.65 3.35 4.03
N LEU A 22 -7.07 2.07 4.00
CA LEU A 22 -8.35 1.67 3.42
C LEU A 22 -9.54 2.28 4.17
N LEU A 23 -9.51 2.24 5.50
CA LEU A 23 -10.59 2.81 6.31
C LEU A 23 -10.73 4.33 6.07
N MET A 24 -9.61 5.05 6.03
CA MET A 24 -9.55 6.48 5.74
C MET A 24 -9.90 6.83 4.28
N ALA A 25 -9.86 5.87 3.37
CA ALA A 25 -10.25 6.06 1.97
C ALA A 25 -11.77 5.92 1.75
N LEU A 26 -12.52 5.34 2.70
CA LEU A 26 -13.97 5.16 2.59
C LEU A 26 -14.75 6.49 2.54
N PRO A 27 -14.48 7.50 3.39
CA PRO A 27 -15.23 8.76 3.30
C PRO A 27 -15.02 9.49 1.96
N PRO A 28 -13.79 9.65 1.44
CA PRO A 28 -13.56 10.19 0.10
C PRO A 28 -14.27 9.41 -1.02
N LEU A 29 -14.31 8.07 -0.92
CA LEU A 29 -15.05 7.22 -1.86
C LEU A 29 -16.55 7.52 -1.82
N PHE A 30 -17.13 7.66 -0.63
CA PHE A 30 -18.54 7.96 -0.46
C PHE A 30 -18.89 9.36 -0.98
N ILE A 31 -18.06 10.36 -0.69
CA ILE A 31 -18.21 11.72 -1.24
C ILE A 31 -18.16 11.68 -2.78
N ALA A 32 -17.18 10.98 -3.35
CA ALA A 32 -17.07 10.85 -4.81
C ALA A 32 -18.26 10.10 -5.44
N ALA A 33 -18.91 9.19 -4.72
CA ALA A 33 -20.08 8.48 -5.21
C ALA A 33 -21.35 9.35 -5.21
N LEU A 34 -21.48 10.28 -4.26
CA LEU A 34 -22.64 11.16 -4.13
C LEU A 34 -22.58 12.42 -5.01
N CYS A 35 -21.39 12.91 -5.34
CA CYS A 35 -21.23 14.11 -6.16
C CYS A 35 -21.42 13.86 -7.67
N PRO A 36 -21.88 14.88 -8.42
CA PRO A 36 -22.12 14.77 -9.87
C PRO A 36 -20.84 14.49 -10.66
N VAL A 37 -20.99 13.97 -11.88
CA VAL A 37 -19.87 13.58 -12.74
C VAL A 37 -19.03 14.82 -13.09
N SER A 38 -17.77 14.82 -12.68
CA SER A 38 -16.81 15.88 -12.99
C SER A 38 -15.43 15.30 -13.23
N TRP A 39 -14.56 16.07 -13.90
CA TRP A 39 -13.15 15.69 -14.09
C TRP A 39 -12.44 15.47 -12.75
N VAL A 40 -12.78 16.25 -11.72
CA VAL A 40 -12.21 16.10 -10.37
C VAL A 40 -12.63 14.77 -9.74
N ARG A 41 -13.91 14.37 -9.91
CA ARG A 41 -14.41 13.06 -9.44
C ARG A 41 -13.67 11.89 -10.11
N PHE A 42 -13.37 12.01 -11.40
CA PHE A 42 -12.58 11.01 -12.12
C PHE A 42 -11.16 10.90 -11.55
N SER A 43 -10.49 12.03 -11.29
CA SER A 43 -9.16 12.06 -10.67
C SER A 43 -9.16 11.45 -9.26
N VAL A 44 -10.18 11.73 -8.45
CA VAL A 44 -10.36 11.11 -7.12
C VAL A 44 -10.55 9.60 -7.24
N GLY A 45 -11.36 9.13 -8.19
CA GLY A 45 -11.56 7.70 -8.44
C GLY A 45 -10.26 6.98 -8.84
N LEU A 46 -9.48 7.58 -9.75
CA LEU A 46 -8.18 7.03 -10.14
C LEU A 46 -7.21 6.98 -8.95
N ALA A 47 -7.16 8.03 -8.14
CA ALA A 47 -6.33 8.07 -6.95
C ALA A 47 -6.77 7.04 -5.90
N LEU A 48 -8.07 6.83 -5.68
CA LEU A 48 -8.59 5.77 -4.82
C LEU A 48 -8.21 4.37 -5.32
N MET A 49 -8.26 4.14 -6.64
CA MET A 49 -7.84 2.87 -7.24
C MET A 49 -6.34 2.61 -7.03
N LEU A 50 -5.51 3.63 -7.22
CA LEU A 50 -4.07 3.56 -6.95
C LEU A 50 -3.77 3.35 -5.46
N LEU A 51 -4.53 3.99 -4.56
CA LEU A 51 -4.42 3.76 -3.12
C LEU A 51 -4.75 2.30 -2.78
N GLY A 52 -5.83 1.76 -3.34
CA GLY A 52 -6.20 0.36 -3.19
C GLY A 52 -5.10 -0.59 -3.66
N TYR A 53 -4.46 -0.30 -4.80
CA TYR A 53 -3.30 -1.06 -5.28
C TYR A 53 -2.13 -1.02 -4.28
N TYR A 54 -1.81 0.14 -3.71
CA TYR A 54 -0.75 0.23 -2.71
C TYR A 54 -1.09 -0.49 -1.41
N CYS A 55 -2.34 -0.42 -0.94
CA CYS A 55 -2.79 -1.16 0.24
C CYS A 55 -2.73 -2.68 0.01
N TRP A 56 -3.17 -3.14 -1.16
CA TRP A 56 -3.02 -4.55 -1.57
C TRP A 56 -1.56 -4.98 -1.56
N ARG A 57 -0.66 -4.14 -2.09
CA ARG A 57 0.77 -4.44 -2.11
C ARG A 57 1.37 -4.50 -0.71
N MET A 58 0.98 -3.60 0.20
CA MET A 58 1.40 -3.64 1.61
C MET A 58 0.89 -4.88 2.34
N PHE A 59 -0.35 -5.30 2.07
CA PHE A 59 -0.89 -6.53 2.64
C PHE A 59 -0.08 -7.76 2.22
N LEU A 60 0.28 -7.86 0.93
CA LEU A 60 1.15 -8.94 0.45
C LEU A 60 2.54 -8.88 1.08
N ASP A 61 3.14 -7.70 1.14
CA ASP A 61 4.45 -7.53 1.75
C ASP A 61 4.38 -7.89 3.26
N GLU A 62 3.30 -7.57 3.98
CA GLU A 62 3.14 -7.92 5.41
C GLU A 62 3.19 -9.43 5.63
N LYS A 63 2.49 -10.20 4.78
CA LYS A 63 2.49 -11.67 4.83
C LYS A 63 3.83 -12.27 4.42
N LEU A 64 4.50 -11.65 3.44
CA LEU A 64 5.85 -12.04 3.03
C LEU A 64 6.83 -11.92 4.21
N PHE A 65 6.81 -10.78 4.87
CA PHE A 65 7.62 -10.50 6.05
C PHE A 65 7.31 -11.50 7.18
N ALA A 66 6.02 -11.76 7.48
CA ALA A 66 5.64 -12.77 8.48
C ALA A 66 6.28 -14.15 8.21
N LEU A 67 6.22 -14.67 6.98
CA LEU A 67 6.83 -15.95 6.60
C LEU A 67 8.36 -15.96 6.80
N LEU A 68 9.03 -14.87 6.43
CA LEU A 68 10.46 -14.69 6.67
C LEU A 68 10.81 -14.74 8.17
N SER A 69 9.97 -14.17 9.04
CA SER A 69 10.20 -14.18 10.48
C SER A 69 9.98 -15.54 11.14
N GLU A 70 9.23 -16.43 10.50
CA GLU A 70 9.06 -17.83 10.89
C GLU A 70 10.26 -18.69 10.51
N GLY A 71 11.28 -18.11 9.87
CA GLY A 71 12.53 -18.79 9.49
C GLY A 71 12.47 -19.47 8.13
N VAL A 72 11.43 -19.20 7.32
CA VAL A 72 11.36 -19.66 5.94
C VAL A 72 12.49 -19.01 5.12
N ASP A 73 13.22 -19.82 4.35
CA ASP A 73 14.29 -19.29 3.51
C ASP A 73 13.73 -18.37 2.41
N ILE A 74 14.43 -17.26 2.20
CA ILE A 74 14.10 -16.24 1.20
C ILE A 74 14.06 -16.84 -0.20
N SER A 75 14.92 -17.83 -0.45
CA SER A 75 15.05 -18.52 -1.73
C SER A 75 13.76 -19.26 -2.12
N ASP A 76 13.12 -19.94 -1.17
CA ASP A 76 11.87 -20.67 -1.38
C ASP A 76 10.69 -19.72 -1.59
N VAL A 77 10.67 -18.62 -0.84
CA VAL A 77 9.66 -17.56 -0.98
C VAL A 77 9.77 -16.90 -2.36
N ASP A 78 10.98 -16.53 -2.78
CA ASP A 78 11.21 -15.92 -4.09
C ASP A 78 10.86 -16.88 -5.23
N ARG A 79 11.12 -18.18 -5.06
CA ARG A 79 10.70 -19.22 -6.01
C ARG A 79 9.18 -19.33 -6.11
N GLY A 80 8.47 -19.30 -4.98
CA GLY A 80 7.00 -19.28 -4.97
C GLY A 80 6.42 -18.06 -5.68
N VAL A 81 6.99 -16.88 -5.45
CA VAL A 81 6.59 -15.63 -6.13
C VAL A 81 6.91 -15.69 -7.62
N ALA A 82 8.08 -16.20 -8.00
CA ALA A 82 8.49 -16.35 -9.40
C ALA A 82 7.55 -17.28 -10.18
N LEU A 83 7.13 -18.40 -9.56
CA LEU A 83 6.16 -19.33 -10.13
C LEU A 83 4.80 -18.67 -10.34
N LEU A 84 4.30 -17.93 -9.34
CA LEU A 84 2.98 -17.30 -9.42
C LEU A 84 2.93 -16.15 -10.46
N TRP A 85 4.04 -15.45 -10.68
CA TRP A 85 4.15 -14.36 -11.67
C TRP A 85 4.81 -14.76 -13.00
N LYS A 86 5.13 -16.04 -13.23
CA LYS A 86 5.94 -16.53 -14.37
C LYS A 86 7.18 -15.67 -14.64
N LYS A 87 7.80 -15.17 -13.58
CA LYS A 87 8.93 -14.25 -13.68
C LYS A 87 10.20 -15.03 -13.41
N GLU A 88 10.81 -15.54 -14.46
CA GLU A 88 12.12 -16.19 -14.40
C GLU A 88 13.18 -15.12 -14.05
N GLY A 89 13.99 -15.39 -13.03
CA GLY A 89 15.15 -14.54 -12.70
C GLY A 89 14.85 -13.35 -11.80
N CYS A 90 14.11 -13.52 -10.71
CA CYS A 90 14.17 -12.54 -9.62
C CYS A 90 15.56 -12.61 -8.98
N GLU A 91 16.42 -11.69 -9.39
CA GLU A 91 17.73 -11.42 -8.79
C GLU A 91 17.61 -11.38 -7.26
N LYS A 92 18.53 -12.04 -6.54
CA LYS A 92 18.55 -12.10 -5.07
C LYS A 92 18.59 -10.69 -4.50
N ARG A 93 17.41 -10.11 -4.22
CA ARG A 93 17.31 -8.78 -3.65
C ARG A 93 17.61 -8.85 -2.16
N GLU A 94 18.69 -8.19 -1.78
CA GLU A 94 19.08 -7.98 -0.39
C GLU A 94 17.92 -7.45 0.45
N TRP A 95 17.85 -7.93 1.69
CA TRP A 95 16.84 -7.59 2.68
C TRP A 95 16.63 -6.07 2.84
N GLU A 96 17.72 -5.30 2.91
CA GLU A 96 17.67 -3.84 3.04
C GLU A 96 17.04 -3.13 1.82
N SER A 97 17.19 -3.71 0.63
CA SER A 97 16.57 -3.19 -0.59
C SER A 97 15.04 -3.34 -0.53
N ARG A 98 14.55 -4.46 0.05
CA ARG A 98 13.11 -4.70 0.26
C ARG A 98 12.52 -3.70 1.25
N ILE A 99 13.20 -3.48 2.39
CA ILE A 99 12.77 -2.53 3.43
C ILE A 99 12.64 -1.10 2.87
N ARG A 100 13.65 -0.63 2.12
CA ARG A 100 13.60 0.69 1.45
C ARG A 100 12.49 0.77 0.41
N GLY A 101 12.23 -0.33 -0.31
CA GLY A 101 11.12 -0.46 -1.24
C GLY A 101 9.78 -0.26 -0.55
N THR A 102 9.54 -0.97 0.55
CA THR A 102 8.27 -0.90 1.27
C THR A 102 8.07 0.43 2.01
N GLY A 103 9.13 1.02 2.58
CA GLY A 103 9.05 2.37 3.16
C GLY A 103 8.62 3.44 2.14
N ARG A 104 9.06 3.32 0.88
CA ARG A 104 8.59 4.21 -0.21
C ARG A 104 7.12 3.99 -0.55
N LEU A 105 6.64 2.74 -0.52
CA LEU A 105 5.23 2.43 -0.75
C LEU A 105 4.34 3.08 0.31
N VAL A 106 4.68 2.95 1.59
CA VAL A 106 3.94 3.57 2.71
C VAL A 106 3.86 5.08 2.53
N ARG A 107 4.99 5.73 2.23
CA ARG A 107 5.02 7.18 1.99
C ARG A 107 4.16 7.59 0.79
N ARG A 108 4.23 6.84 -0.32
CA ARG A 108 3.42 7.12 -1.51
C ARG A 108 1.93 6.98 -1.23
N ALA A 109 1.52 5.92 -0.52
CA ALA A 109 0.13 5.74 -0.12
C ALA A 109 -0.35 6.88 0.80
N GLY A 110 0.47 7.29 1.77
CA GLY A 110 0.15 8.42 2.65
C GLY A 110 -0.04 9.73 1.88
N VAL A 111 0.88 10.07 0.98
CA VAL A 111 0.76 11.26 0.12
C VAL A 111 -0.51 11.19 -0.74
N LEU A 112 -0.78 10.04 -1.33
CA LEU A 112 -1.96 9.84 -2.17
C LEU A 112 -3.26 9.98 -1.37
N LEU A 113 -3.29 9.46 -0.13
CA LEU A 113 -4.44 9.60 0.76
C LEU A 113 -4.70 11.07 1.11
N VAL A 114 -3.65 11.84 1.43
CA VAL A 114 -3.78 13.29 1.69
C VAL A 114 -4.31 14.02 0.46
N MET A 115 -3.80 13.70 -0.73
CA MET A 115 -4.29 14.27 -1.99
C MET A 115 -5.77 13.94 -2.24
N VAL A 116 -6.16 12.68 -2.03
CA VAL A 116 -7.56 12.24 -2.16
C VAL A 116 -8.47 13.04 -1.22
N TRP A 117 -8.07 13.21 0.05
CA TRP A 117 -8.82 14.02 1.00
C TRP A 117 -8.95 15.48 0.58
N ALA A 118 -7.84 16.11 0.17
CA ALA A 118 -7.86 17.49 -0.30
C ALA A 118 -8.81 17.67 -1.50
N MET A 119 -8.72 16.78 -2.49
CA MET A 119 -9.60 16.82 -3.67
C MET A 119 -11.07 16.58 -3.32
N SER A 120 -11.38 15.60 -2.45
CA SER A 120 -12.76 15.33 -2.03
C SER A 120 -13.37 16.51 -1.27
N LEU A 121 -12.60 17.18 -0.42
CA LEU A 121 -13.07 18.38 0.28
C LEU A 121 -13.32 19.53 -0.71
N ILE A 122 -12.43 19.75 -1.68
CA ILE A 122 -12.61 20.78 -2.72
C ILE A 122 -13.90 20.50 -3.52
N VAL A 123 -14.13 19.26 -3.94
CA VAL A 123 -15.36 18.89 -4.66
C VAL A 123 -16.59 19.20 -3.81
N MET A 124 -16.60 18.78 -2.54
CA MET A 124 -17.73 19.03 -1.65
C MET A 124 -17.98 20.53 -1.42
N TRP A 125 -16.92 21.34 -1.35
CA TRP A 125 -17.03 22.79 -1.20
C TRP A 125 -17.55 23.47 -2.48
N CYS A 126 -17.06 23.07 -3.65
CA CYS A 126 -17.48 23.65 -4.92
C CYS A 126 -18.91 23.25 -5.33
N ASP A 127 -19.40 22.07 -4.93
CA ASP A 127 -20.76 21.61 -5.24
C ASP A 127 -21.83 22.29 -4.36
N LYS A 128 -21.42 22.95 -3.27
CA LYS A 128 -22.28 23.69 -2.33
C LYS A 128 -22.34 25.21 -2.61
N LEU A 129 -21.52 25.71 -3.52
CA LEU A 129 -21.45 27.11 -3.97
C LEU A 129 -22.23 27.27 -5.27
#